data_AF-A0A968BQW5-F1
#
_entry.id   AF-A0A968BQW5-F1
#
_cell.length_a   1.000
_cell.length_b   1.000
_cell.length_c   1.000
_cell.angle_alpha   90.00
_cell.angle_beta   90.00
_cell.angle_gamma   90.00
#
_symmetry.space_group_name_H-M   'P 1'
#
loop_
_entity.id
_entity.type
_entity.pdbx_description
1 polymer ?
#
loop_
_entity_poly.entity_id
_entity_poly.type
_entity_poly.pdbx_seq_one_letter_code
_entity_poly.pdbx_strand_id
1 'polypeptide(L)'
;MGRTIAPITQEFLKEQAAFASFRRALRRRDQLALDYLFASAHKHLAAVGQAAHALPFEVMLLAMLLEEHKEVMRLRQMLEDPILGA
;
A
#
# COMPACT_ATOMS: atom_id res chain seq x y z
N MET A 1 -26.58 18.08 11.49
CA MET A 1 -26.32 16.63 11.54
C MET A 1 -24.82 16.41 11.40
N GLY A 2 -24.13 16.00 12.46
CA GLY A 2 -22.67 15.83 12.45
C GLY A 2 -22.24 14.83 11.39
N ARG A 3 -21.19 15.14 10.62
CA ARG A 3 -20.63 14.23 9.62
C ARG A 3 -20.17 12.96 10.33
N THR A 4 -20.83 11.84 10.09
CA THR A 4 -20.33 10.53 10.51
C THR A 4 -18.94 10.36 9.91
N ILE A 5 -17.92 10.24 10.76
CA ILE A 5 -16.57 9.92 10.32
C ILE A 5 -16.63 8.48 9.81
N ALA A 6 -16.48 8.29 8.50
CA ALA A 6 -16.43 6.96 7.92
C ALA A 6 -15.23 6.20 8.51
N PRO A 7 -15.38 4.92 8.89
CA PRO A 7 -14.25 4.08 9.28
C PRO A 7 -13.16 4.12 8.23
N ILE A 8 -11.89 4.14 8.66
CA ILE A 8 -10.75 4.24 7.72
C ILE A 8 -10.74 3.11 6.67
N THR A 9 -11.25 1.93 7.02
CA THR A 9 -11.44 0.81 6.09
C THR A 9 -12.43 1.15 4.96
N GLN A 10 -13.49 1.90 5.23
CA GLN A 10 -14.45 2.31 4.21
C GLN A 10 -13.83 3.34 3.25
N GLU A 11 -13.07 4.29 3.79
CA GLU A 11 -12.36 5.27 2.96
C GLU A 11 -11.32 4.56 2.08
N PHE A 12 -10.59 3.58 2.62
CA PHE A 12 -9.67 2.74 1.84
C PHE A 12 -10.36 2.02 0.67
N LEU A 13 -11.50 1.36 0.91
CA LEU A 13 -12.22 0.64 -0.14
C LEU A 13 -12.74 1.59 -1.23
N LYS A 14 -13.18 2.79 -0.82
CA LYS A 14 -13.63 3.84 -1.74
C LYS A 14 -12.48 4.34 -2.61
N GLU A 15 -11.32 4.62 -2.02
CA GLU A 15 -10.12 4.99 -2.75
C GLU A 15 -9.70 3.88 -3.72
N GLN A 16 -9.59 2.63 -3.24
CA GLN A 16 -9.27 1.48 -4.11
C GLN A 16 -10.23 1.35 -5.29
N ALA A 17 -11.54 1.53 -5.07
CA ALA A 17 -12.54 1.49 -6.12
C ALA A 17 -12.39 2.65 -7.13
N ALA A 18 -11.96 3.84 -6.69
CA ALA A 18 -11.70 4.98 -7.57
C ALA A 18 -10.57 4.69 -8.58
N PHE A 19 -9.61 3.82 -8.22
CA PHE A 19 -8.54 3.38 -9.12
C PHE A 19 -8.93 2.23 -10.08
N ALA A 20 -10.19 1.78 -10.09
CA ALA A 20 -10.60 0.65 -10.93
C ALA A 20 -10.45 0.90 -12.44
N SER A 21 -10.64 2.14 -12.92
CA SER A 21 -10.40 2.50 -14.33
C SER A 21 -8.92 2.47 -14.67
N PHE A 22 -8.09 3.07 -13.81
CA PHE A 22 -6.63 3.07 -13.93
C PHE A 22 -6.09 1.64 -13.96
N ARG A 23 -6.48 0.79 -12.99
CA ARG A 23 -6.11 -0.62 -12.95
C ARG A 23 -6.45 -1.34 -14.25
N ARG A 24 -7.66 -1.14 -14.79
CA ARG A 24 -8.08 -1.80 -16.05
C ARG A 24 -7.25 -1.38 -17.26
N ALA A 25 -6.69 -0.17 -17.26
CA ALA A 25 -5.81 0.30 -18.34
C ALA A 25 -4.39 -0.29 -18.28
N LEU A 26 -3.99 -0.87 -17.13
CA LEU A 26 -2.68 -1.49 -16.96
C LEU A 26 -2.58 -2.87 -17.63
N ARG A 27 -1.36 -3.27 -18.00
CA ARG A 27 -1.07 -4.65 -18.42
C ARG A 27 -1.32 -5.62 -17.26
N ARG A 28 -1.59 -6.89 -17.55
CA ARG A 28 -1.89 -7.91 -16.51
C ARG A 28 -0.82 -8.00 -15.41
N ARG A 29 0.46 -7.87 -15.74
CA ARG A 29 1.55 -7.88 -14.75
C ARG A 29 1.46 -6.70 -13.79
N ASP A 30 1.17 -5.53 -14.32
CA ASP A 30 1.11 -4.28 -13.54
C ASP A 30 -0.20 -4.20 -12.74
N GLN A 31 -1.28 -4.82 -13.22
CA GLN A 31 -2.51 -5.02 -12.42
C GLN A 31 -2.21 -5.82 -11.14
N LEU A 32 -1.48 -6.93 -11.27
CA LEU A 32 -1.10 -7.74 -10.11
C LEU A 32 -0.21 -6.94 -9.15
N ALA A 33 0.77 -6.21 -9.66
CA ALA A 33 1.62 -5.35 -8.82
C ALA A 33 0.79 -4.31 -8.06
N LEU A 34 -0.16 -3.64 -8.72
CA LEU A 34 -1.06 -2.69 -8.08
C LEU A 34 -1.94 -3.35 -7.00
N ASP A 35 -2.46 -4.55 -7.25
CA ASP A 35 -3.25 -5.29 -6.27
C ASP A 35 -2.42 -5.64 -5.02
N TYR A 36 -1.16 -6.04 -5.21
CA TYR A 36 -0.22 -6.28 -4.11
C TYR A 36 0.07 -5.02 -3.30
N LEU A 37 0.23 -3.85 -3.96
CA LEU A 37 0.41 -2.57 -3.28
C LEU A 37 -0.80 -2.20 -2.43
N PHE A 38 -2.03 -2.35 -2.93
CA PHE A 38 -3.21 -2.10 -2.10
C PHE A 38 -3.31 -3.07 -0.93
N ALA A 39 -3.02 -4.36 -1.15
CA ALA A 39 -3.01 -5.36 -0.08
C ALA A 39 -1.94 -5.06 0.98
N SER A 40 -0.77 -4.56 0.58
CA SER A 40 0.30 -4.17 1.50
C SER A 40 -0.10 -2.97 2.35
N ALA A 41 -0.74 -1.97 1.74
CA ALA A 41 -1.22 -0.78 2.45
C ALA A 41 -2.35 -1.09 3.43
N HIS A 42 -3.22 -2.07 3.13
CA HIS A 42 -4.27 -2.51 4.06
C HIS A 42 -3.69 -2.97 5.42
N LYS A 43 -2.48 -3.53 5.45
CA LYS A 43 -1.83 -3.95 6.71
C LYS A 43 -1.58 -2.78 7.68
N HIS A 44 -1.55 -1.56 7.14
CA HIS A 44 -1.25 -0.33 7.88
C HIS A 44 -2.48 0.51 8.21
N LEU A 45 -3.71 0.03 7.97
CA LEU A 45 -4.94 0.80 8.21
C LEU A 45 -5.06 1.39 9.62
N ALA A 46 -4.58 0.66 10.64
CA ALA A 46 -4.57 1.15 12.01
C ALA A 46 -3.63 2.37 12.19
N ALA A 47 -2.47 2.35 11.55
CA ALA A 47 -1.53 3.48 11.54
C ALA A 47 -2.05 4.64 10.69
N VAL A 48 -2.69 4.34 9.55
CA VAL A 48 -3.36 5.35 8.70
C VAL A 48 -4.43 6.09 9.49
N GLY A 49 -5.24 5.40 10.29
CA GLY A 49 -6.28 6.00 11.12
C GLY A 49 -5.76 6.94 12.23
N GLN A 50 -4.48 6.83 12.60
CA GLN A 50 -3.83 7.73 13.57
C GLN A 50 -3.24 8.99 12.93
N ALA A 51 -3.04 9.01 11.61
CA ALA A 51 -2.47 10.14 10.90
C ALA A 51 -3.53 11.22 10.64
N ALA A 52 -3.87 11.98 11.68
CA ALA A 52 -4.97 12.96 11.68
C ALA A 52 -4.78 14.17 10.72
N HIS A 53 -3.59 14.36 10.16
CA HIS A 53 -3.23 15.56 9.38
C HIS A 53 -3.07 15.32 7.87
N ALA A 54 -2.94 14.07 7.45
CA ALA A 54 -2.68 13.72 6.05
C ALA A 54 -3.94 13.18 5.38
N LEU A 55 -4.05 13.33 4.06
CA LEU A 55 -5.17 12.71 3.34
C LEU A 55 -5.03 11.18 3.43
N PRO A 56 -6.12 10.43 3.66
CA PRO A 56 -6.07 8.97 3.80
C PRO A 56 -5.31 8.27 2.66
N PHE A 57 -5.44 8.79 1.44
CA PHE A 57 -4.71 8.29 0.28
C PHE A 57 -3.19 8.52 0.36
N GLU A 58 -2.73 9.67 0.84
CA GLU A 58 -1.30 9.99 0.99
C GLU A 58 -0.62 9.04 1.98
N VAL A 59 -1.28 8.76 3.10
CA VAL A 59 -0.75 7.82 4.10
C VAL A 59 -0.78 6.39 3.58
N MET A 60 -1.77 6.04 2.76
CA MET A 60 -1.81 4.76 2.05
C MET A 60 -0.63 4.61 1.07
N LEU A 61 -0.32 5.65 0.29
CA LEU A 61 0.87 5.67 -0.58
C LEU A 61 2.16 5.54 0.23
N LEU A 62 2.26 6.22 1.38
CA LEU A 62 3.40 6.09 2.27
C LEU A 62 3.55 4.66 2.81
N ALA A 63 2.44 4.01 3.16
CA ALA A 63 2.44 2.60 3.59
C ALA A 63 2.88 1.65 2.46
N MET A 64 2.45 1.89 1.22
CA MET A 64 2.92 1.15 0.04
C MET A 64 4.43 1.31 -0.13
N LEU A 65 4.93 2.54 -0.10
CA LEU A 65 6.38 2.82 -0.21
C LEU A 65 7.18 2.19 0.92
N LEU A 66 6.64 2.18 2.15
CA LEU A 66 7.28 1.55 3.30
C LEU A 66 7.46 0.03 3.10
N GLU A 67 6.42 -0.66 2.60
CA GLU A 67 6.51 -2.10 2.33
C GLU A 67 7.46 -2.41 1.17
N GLU A 68 7.45 -1.61 0.09
CA GLU A 68 8.42 -1.76 -1.00
C GLU A 68 9.86 -1.51 -0.53
N HIS A 69 10.08 -0.51 0.32
CA HIS A 69 11.41 -0.25 0.88
C HIS A 69 11.91 -1.41 1.74
N LYS A 70 11.04 -2.01 2.57
CA LYS A 70 11.35 -3.21 3.35
C LYS A 70 11.73 -4.39 2.46
N GLU A 71 11.03 -4.58 1.35
CA GLU A 71 11.36 -5.65 0.40
C GLU A 71 12.71 -5.41 -0.29
N VAL A 72 13.01 -4.17 -0.68
CA VAL A 72 14.35 -3.81 -1.21
C VAL A 72 15.44 -4.07 -0.17
N MET A 73 15.24 -3.72 1.09
CA MET A 73 16.22 -4.00 2.15
C MET A 73 16.42 -5.51 2.35
N ARG A 74 15.33 -6.29 2.35
CA ARG A 74 15.37 -7.76 2.47
C ARG A 74 16.14 -8.39 1.32
N LEU A 75 15.85 -7.96 0.08
CA LEU A 75 16.53 -8.45 -1.12
C LEU A 75 18.02 -8.10 -1.12
N ARG A 76 18.38 -6.87 -0.72
CA ARG A 76 19.79 -6.47 -0.55
C ARG A 76 20.50 -7.34 0.47
N GLN A 77 19.88 -7.57 1.62
CA GLN A 77 20.44 -8.43 2.66
C GLN A 77 20.68 -9.86 2.14
N MET A 78 19.73 -10.43 1.38
CA MET A 78 19.90 -11.77 0.79
C MET A 78 21.04 -11.84 -0.22
N LEU A 79 21.31 -10.75 -0.96
CA LEU A 79 22.41 -10.68 -1.91
C LEU A 79 23.76 -10.47 -1.21
N GLU A 80 23.77 -9.79 -0.07
CA GLU A 80 24.96 -9.55 0.74
C GLU A 80 25.32 -10.73 1.67
N ASP A 81 24.37 -11.63 1.94
CA ASP A 81 24.59 -12.81 2.78
C ASP A 81 25.47 -13.86 2.06
N PRO A 82 26.73 -14.10 2.49
CA PRO A 82 27.70 -14.90 1.73
C PRO A 82 27.36 -16.39 1.56
N ILE A 83 26.32 -16.88 2.23
CA ILE A 83 25.98 -18.31 2.34
C ILE A 83 25.39 -18.88 1.03
N LEU A 84 24.98 -18.03 0.08
CA LEU A 84 24.48 -18.46 -1.24
C LEU A 84 25.53 -18.40 -2.37
N GLY A 85 26.79 -18.07 -2.05
CA GLY A 85 27.88 -17.89 -3.02
C GLY A 85 28.98 -18.97 -3.03
N ALA A 86 28.85 -20.06 -2.27
CA ALA A 86 29.83 -21.15 -2.20
C ALA A 86 29.24 -22.51 -2.58
#